data_AF-A0A9D6I579-F1
#
_entry.id   AF-A0A9D6I579-F1
#
_cell.length_a   1.000
_cell.length_b   1.000
_cell.length_c   1.000
_cell.angle_alpha   90.00
_cell.angle_beta   90.00
_cell.angle_gamma   90.00
#
_symmetry.space_group_name_H-M   'P 1'
#
loop_
_entity.id
_entity.type
_entity.pdbx_description
1 polymer ?
#
loop_
_entity_poly.entity_id
_entity_poly.type
_entity_poly.pdbx_seq_one_letter_code
_entity_poly.pdbx_strand_id
1 'polypeptide(L)'
;MSSIQYSIIGALIPGLVKKAIPAISKRLGLTSFDATTKNRVGKQKYPPYYGFLYGLWVLLLLASGFAVLGIFFALAFRTPEKIAPYIWLGLINAIGGWFILGALIDVILWSMSSEKFRDYIRLRLLKAESGYQMADQIKALFKIGIVYYLILSPVIIYLILKL
;
A
#
# COMPACT_ATOMS: atom_id res chain seq x y z
N MET A 1 -20.46 -5.07 16.31
CA MET A 1 -19.70 -4.08 15.49
C MET A 1 -20.08 -4.31 14.03
N SER A 2 -20.67 -3.30 13.39
CA SER A 2 -21.52 -3.47 12.20
C SER A 2 -20.75 -3.84 10.93
N SER A 3 -21.43 -4.59 10.06
CA SER A 3 -21.06 -4.97 8.69
C SER A 3 -20.55 -3.83 7.81
N ILE A 4 -20.82 -2.57 8.20
CA ILE A 4 -20.42 -1.35 7.51
C ILE A 4 -18.90 -1.14 7.53
N GLN A 5 -18.21 -1.49 8.62
CA GLN A 5 -16.73 -1.35 8.70
C GLN A 5 -15.98 -2.38 7.84
N TYR A 6 -16.57 -3.56 7.62
CA TYR A 6 -16.01 -4.58 6.72
C TYR A 6 -16.30 -4.27 5.25
N SER A 7 -17.47 -3.69 4.98
CA SER A 7 -17.86 -3.19 3.67
C SER A 7 -16.90 -2.12 3.16
N ILE A 8 -16.49 -1.15 3.98
CA ILE A 8 -15.65 -0.03 3.53
C ILE A 8 -14.27 -0.49 3.02
N ILE A 9 -13.62 -1.44 3.70
CA ILE A 9 -12.29 -1.97 3.28
C ILE A 9 -12.41 -2.88 2.06
N GLY A 10 -13.52 -3.63 1.94
CA GLY A 10 -13.80 -4.46 0.76
C GLY A 10 -14.35 -3.68 -0.45
N ALA A 11 -14.99 -2.52 -0.21
CA ALA A 11 -15.56 -1.63 -1.22
C ALA A 11 -14.52 -0.67 -1.82
N LEU A 12 -13.45 -0.38 -1.08
CA LEU A 12 -12.29 0.39 -1.55
C LEU A 12 -11.44 -0.35 -2.60
N ILE A 13 -11.74 -1.63 -2.86
CA ILE A 13 -11.13 -2.42 -3.93
C ILE A 13 -12.20 -2.57 -5.03
N PRO A 14 -12.17 -1.73 -6.09
CA PRO A 14 -13.10 -1.84 -7.20
C PRO A 14 -13.15 -3.27 -7.74
N GLY A 15 -14.30 -3.72 -8.25
CA GLY A 15 -14.42 -5.05 -8.87
C GLY A 15 -13.41 -5.31 -10.00
N LEU A 16 -12.92 -4.24 -10.64
CA LEU A 16 -11.79 -4.26 -11.58
C LEU A 16 -10.47 -4.67 -10.93
N VAL A 17 -10.17 -4.14 -9.75
CA VAL A 17 -8.99 -4.54 -8.96
C VAL A 17 -9.16 -5.99 -8.51
N LYS A 18 -10.36 -6.42 -8.08
CA LYS A 18 -10.62 -7.83 -7.73
C LYS A 18 -10.34 -8.81 -8.87
N LYS A 19 -10.71 -8.46 -10.11
CA LYS A 19 -10.42 -9.27 -11.30
C LYS A 19 -8.94 -9.23 -11.71
N ALA A 20 -8.26 -8.12 -11.42
CA ALA A 20 -6.84 -7.97 -11.72
C ALA A 20 -5.93 -8.62 -10.67
N ILE A 21 -6.38 -8.76 -9.41
CA ILE A 21 -5.62 -9.32 -8.29
C ILE A 21 -4.99 -10.69 -8.63
N PRO A 22 -5.69 -11.68 -9.20
CA PRO A 22 -5.08 -12.98 -9.52
C PRO A 22 -3.96 -12.92 -10.56
N ALA A 23 -4.12 -12.06 -11.57
CA ALA A 23 -3.11 -11.89 -12.62
C ALA A 23 -1.89 -11.10 -12.11
N ILE A 24 -2.16 -10.05 -11.32
CA ILE A 24 -1.14 -9.21 -10.69
C ILE A 24 -0.38 -10.03 -9.64
N SER A 25 -1.08 -10.81 -8.81
CA SER A 25 -0.46 -11.64 -7.77
C SER A 25 0.46 -12.69 -8.35
N LYS A 26 0.07 -13.33 -9.48
CA LYS A 26 0.93 -14.26 -10.21
C LYS A 26 2.19 -13.59 -10.76
N ARG A 27 2.07 -12.39 -11.37
CA ARG A 27 3.22 -11.64 -11.91
C ARG A 27 4.17 -11.11 -10.82
N LEU A 28 3.64 -10.82 -9.65
CA LEU A 28 4.40 -10.32 -8.50
C LEU A 28 4.93 -11.45 -7.62
N GLY A 29 4.59 -12.71 -7.90
CA GLY A 29 5.06 -13.88 -7.14
C GLY A 29 4.48 -13.94 -5.73
N LEU A 30 3.23 -13.51 -5.54
CA LEU A 30 2.58 -13.52 -4.23
C LEU A 30 2.14 -14.93 -3.86
N THR A 31 2.63 -15.44 -2.73
CA THR A 31 2.24 -16.74 -2.20
C THR A 31 0.98 -16.61 -1.34
N SER A 32 -0.07 -17.38 -1.62
CA SER A 32 -1.26 -17.41 -0.77
C SER A 32 -0.98 -18.08 0.57
N PHE A 33 -1.73 -17.73 1.61
CA PHE A 33 -1.65 -18.46 2.89
C PHE A 33 -1.99 -19.95 2.71
N ASP A 34 -1.23 -20.80 3.40
CA ASP A 34 -1.45 -22.24 3.46
C ASP A 34 -2.72 -22.59 4.26
N ALA A 35 -3.21 -23.81 4.08
CA ALA A 35 -4.42 -24.28 4.77
C ALA A 35 -4.25 -24.24 6.30
N THR A 36 -3.04 -24.51 6.80
CA THR A 36 -2.72 -24.48 8.23
C THR A 36 -2.83 -23.07 8.80
N THR A 37 -2.23 -22.06 8.16
CA THR A 37 -2.35 -20.67 8.60
C THR A 37 -3.80 -20.20 8.54
N LYS A 38 -4.54 -20.51 7.46
CA LYS A 38 -5.96 -20.15 7.34
C LYS A 38 -6.80 -20.71 8.48
N ASN A 39 -6.61 -21.97 8.82
CA ASN A 39 -7.32 -22.63 9.91
C ASN A 39 -6.92 -22.06 11.28
N ARG A 40 -5.62 -21.81 11.50
CA ARG A 40 -5.09 -21.24 12.74
C ARG A 40 -5.68 -19.85 13.01
N VAL A 41 -5.59 -18.95 12.04
CA VAL A 41 -6.07 -17.57 12.21
C VAL A 41 -7.60 -17.46 12.19
N GLY A 42 -8.29 -18.35 11.48
CA GLY A 42 -9.75 -18.38 11.41
C GLY A 42 -10.43 -18.82 12.71
N LYS A 43 -9.78 -19.69 13.50
CA LYS A 43 -10.32 -20.22 14.76
C LYS A 43 -9.98 -19.38 15.99
N GLN A 44 -9.02 -18.47 15.87
CA GLN A 44 -8.51 -17.69 16.99
C GLN A 44 -9.44 -16.51 17.30
N LYS A 45 -9.73 -16.29 18.60
CA LYS A 45 -10.40 -15.07 19.06
C LYS A 45 -9.36 -13.99 19.32
N TYR A 46 -9.59 -12.82 18.76
CA TYR A 46 -8.68 -11.68 18.87
C TYR A 46 -9.25 -10.60 19.79
N PRO A 47 -8.40 -9.93 20.59
CA PRO A 47 -8.83 -8.81 21.42
C PRO A 47 -9.41 -7.66 20.58
N PRO A 48 -10.40 -6.91 21.09
CA PRO A 48 -11.00 -5.79 20.37
C PRO A 48 -10.00 -4.69 19.97
N TYR A 49 -8.99 -4.44 20.81
CA TYR A 49 -7.98 -3.39 20.57
C TYR A 49 -7.08 -3.68 19.35
N TYR A 50 -7.02 -4.92 18.85
CA TYR A 50 -6.32 -5.22 17.60
C TYR A 50 -6.97 -4.54 16.39
N GLY A 51 -8.29 -4.31 16.42
CA GLY A 51 -8.96 -3.53 15.38
C GLY A 51 -8.48 -2.08 15.35
N PHE A 52 -8.25 -1.49 16.52
CA PHE A 52 -7.69 -0.14 16.65
C PHE A 52 -6.25 -0.07 16.13
N LEU A 53 -5.39 -1.01 16.55
CA LEU A 53 -4.00 -1.07 16.09
C LEU A 53 -3.90 -1.27 14.56
N TYR A 54 -4.75 -2.13 14.00
CA TYR A 54 -4.83 -2.30 12.54
C TYR A 54 -5.33 -1.04 11.84
N GLY A 55 -6.31 -0.34 12.42
CA GLY A 55 -6.76 0.96 11.92
C GLY A 55 -5.63 1.99 11.90
N LEU A 56 -4.81 2.04 12.96
CA LEU A 56 -3.66 2.93 13.05
C LEU A 56 -2.59 2.59 12.01
N TRP A 57 -2.32 1.30 11.77
CA TRP A 57 -1.44 0.84 10.69
C TRP A 57 -1.90 1.37 9.34
N VAL A 58 -3.17 1.12 8.98
CA VAL A 58 -3.74 1.55 7.70
C VAL A 58 -3.74 3.08 7.59
N LEU A 59 -4.05 3.79 8.67
CA LEU A 59 -4.02 5.25 8.69
C LEU A 59 -2.61 5.77 8.46
N LEU A 60 -1.57 5.16 9.04
CA LEU A 60 -0.18 5.55 8.83
C LEU A 60 0.23 5.39 7.36
N LEU A 61 -0.15 4.26 6.73
CA LEU A 61 0.09 4.04 5.30
C LEU A 61 -0.61 5.11 4.44
N LEU A 62 -1.89 5.41 4.72
CA LEU A 62 -2.64 6.44 4.00
C LEU A 62 -2.10 7.86 4.26
N ALA A 63 -1.63 8.14 5.46
CA ALA A 63 -1.08 9.44 5.83
C ALA A 63 0.27 9.72 5.16
N SER A 64 1.13 8.70 5.02
CA SER A 64 2.47 8.80 4.41
C SER A 64 2.49 9.42 2.99
N GLY A 65 1.90 8.74 2.01
CA GLY A 65 0.52 9.08 1.81
C GLY A 65 0.12 10.46 1.26
N PHE A 66 -1.05 10.86 1.76
CA PHE A 66 -1.61 12.19 1.61
C PHE A 66 -0.65 13.31 2.02
N ALA A 67 0.32 13.07 2.91
CA ALA A 67 1.32 14.07 3.26
C ALA A 67 2.17 14.46 2.03
N VAL A 68 2.61 13.48 1.24
CA VAL A 68 3.34 13.73 -0.02
C VAL A 68 2.48 14.53 -1.00
N LEU A 69 1.21 14.12 -1.22
CA LEU A 69 0.29 14.85 -2.09
C LEU A 69 0.08 16.30 -1.59
N GLY A 70 -0.11 16.48 -0.28
CA GLY A 70 -0.32 17.77 0.35
C GLY A 70 0.86 18.72 0.18
N ILE A 71 2.10 18.22 0.27
CA ILE A 71 3.32 19.01 0.00
C ILE A 71 3.33 19.50 -1.45
N PHE A 72 3.07 18.62 -2.41
CA PHE A 72 3.07 19.00 -3.83
C PHE A 72 1.93 19.96 -4.19
N PHE A 73 0.72 19.77 -3.65
CA PHE A 73 -0.36 20.74 -3.83
C PHE A 73 -0.02 22.09 -3.20
N ALA A 74 0.51 22.12 -1.98
CA ALA A 74 0.91 23.37 -1.33
C ALA A 74 1.98 24.13 -2.11
N LEU A 75 2.94 23.41 -2.71
CA LEU A 75 3.94 24.00 -3.61
C LEU A 75 3.31 24.52 -4.89
N ALA A 76 2.42 23.76 -5.53
CA ALA A 76 1.75 24.13 -6.78
C ALA A 76 0.96 25.45 -6.66
N PHE A 77 0.26 25.67 -5.54
CA PHE A 77 -0.52 26.89 -5.32
C PHE A 77 0.32 28.14 -5.04
N ARG A 78 1.61 27.98 -4.71
CA ARG A 78 2.49 29.08 -4.28
C ARG A 78 3.58 29.43 -5.29
N THR A 79 3.65 28.73 -6.42
CA THR A 79 4.75 28.88 -7.38
C THR A 79 4.31 29.53 -8.68
N PRO A 80 5.21 30.29 -9.34
CA PRO A 80 4.97 30.84 -10.67
C PRO A 80 4.62 29.75 -11.68
N GLU A 81 3.79 30.09 -12.68
CA GLU A 81 3.39 29.16 -13.76
C GLU A 81 4.57 28.48 -14.47
N LYS A 82 5.72 29.16 -14.57
CA LYS A 82 6.95 28.62 -15.15
C LYS A 82 7.54 27.43 -14.37
N ILE A 83 7.22 27.30 -13.09
CA ILE A 83 7.71 26.22 -12.21
C ILE A 83 6.68 25.09 -12.10
N ALA A 84 5.41 25.35 -12.44
CA ALA A 84 4.33 24.38 -12.34
C ALA A 84 4.62 23.03 -13.03
N PRO A 85 5.24 22.97 -14.23
CA PRO A 85 5.60 21.70 -14.88
C PRO A 85 6.52 20.82 -14.02
N TYR A 86 7.50 21.41 -13.33
CA TYR A 86 8.44 20.69 -12.46
C TYR A 86 7.74 20.11 -11.23
N ILE A 87 6.70 20.79 -10.72
CA ILE A 87 5.91 20.32 -9.58
C ILE A 87 5.03 19.15 -9.99
N TRP A 88 4.45 19.18 -11.19
CA TRP A 88 3.70 18.05 -11.75
C TRP A 88 4.60 16.84 -11.99
N LEU A 89 5.81 17.04 -12.55
CA LEU A 89 6.80 15.97 -12.70
C LEU A 89 7.23 15.40 -11.34
N GLY A 90 7.43 16.26 -10.35
CA GLY A 90 7.71 15.84 -8.97
C GLY A 90 6.58 15.03 -8.35
N LEU A 91 5.31 15.41 -8.58
CA LEU A 91 4.14 14.68 -8.11
C LEU A 91 4.06 13.29 -8.73
N ILE A 92 4.30 13.16 -10.04
CA ILE A 92 4.40 11.88 -10.73
C ILE A 92 5.54 11.07 -10.08
N ASN A 93 6.74 11.63 -9.97
CA ASN A 93 7.89 10.98 -9.35
C ASN A 93 7.61 10.47 -7.93
N ALA A 94 6.76 11.17 -7.17
CA ALA A 94 6.42 10.83 -5.79
C ALA A 94 5.54 9.58 -5.67
N ILE A 95 4.82 9.18 -6.72
CA ILE A 95 4.02 7.94 -6.74
C ILE A 95 4.92 6.71 -6.57
N GLY A 96 6.07 6.66 -7.27
CA GLY A 96 7.05 5.59 -7.09
C GLY A 96 7.60 5.54 -5.66
N GLY A 97 7.85 6.72 -5.08
CA GLY A 97 8.39 6.88 -3.74
C GLY A 97 7.40 6.42 -2.67
N TRP A 98 6.10 6.64 -2.90
CA TRP A 98 5.05 6.11 -2.04
C TRP A 98 5.10 4.60 -1.93
N PHE A 99 5.23 3.86 -3.04
CA PHE A 99 5.28 2.40 -2.98
C PHE A 99 6.46 1.90 -2.15
N ILE A 100 7.62 2.53 -2.28
CA ILE A 100 8.82 2.22 -1.50
C ILE A 100 8.64 2.59 -0.02
N LEU A 101 8.13 3.79 0.26
CA LEU A 101 7.90 4.28 1.62
C LEU A 101 6.85 3.43 2.35
N GLY A 102 5.76 3.07 1.66
CA GLY A 102 4.74 2.16 2.18
C GLY A 102 5.31 0.79 2.51
N ALA A 103 6.18 0.24 1.64
CA ALA A 103 6.87 -1.01 1.91
C ALA A 103 7.78 -0.93 3.15
N LEU A 104 8.50 0.18 3.33
CA LEU A 104 9.34 0.42 4.52
C LEU A 104 8.51 0.52 5.79
N ILE A 105 7.38 1.25 5.75
CA ILE A 105 6.44 1.33 6.87
C ILE A 105 5.93 -0.07 7.22
N ASP A 106 5.52 -0.86 6.22
CA ASP A 106 5.06 -2.23 6.42
C ASP A 106 6.16 -3.12 7.01
N VAL A 107 7.42 -2.98 6.59
CA VAL A 107 8.55 -3.69 7.20
C VAL A 107 8.67 -3.37 8.69
N ILE A 108 8.68 -2.08 9.04
CA ILE A 108 8.86 -1.62 10.42
C ILE A 108 7.69 -2.09 11.30
N LEU A 109 6.46 -1.83 10.86
CA LEU A 109 5.26 -2.22 11.61
C LEU A 109 5.16 -3.75 11.72
N TRP A 110 5.49 -4.48 10.66
CA TRP A 110 5.52 -5.94 10.69
C TRP A 110 6.58 -6.45 11.66
N SER A 111 7.80 -5.94 11.62
CA SER A 111 8.89 -6.38 12.50
C SER A 111 8.59 -6.12 13.98
N MET A 112 7.96 -4.98 14.30
CA MET A 112 7.60 -4.62 15.67
C MET A 112 6.35 -5.34 16.20
N SER A 113 5.53 -5.90 15.30
CA SER A 113 4.28 -6.55 15.66
C SER A 113 4.49 -7.92 16.33
N SER A 114 3.75 -8.15 17.41
CA SER A 114 3.68 -9.48 18.03
C SER A 114 3.08 -10.53 17.08
N GLU A 115 3.41 -11.81 17.27
CA GLU A 115 2.88 -12.89 16.42
C GLU A 115 1.34 -12.94 16.44
N LYS A 116 0.74 -12.78 17.63
CA LYS A 116 -0.73 -12.76 17.78
C LYS A 116 -1.38 -11.62 17.00
N PHE A 117 -0.74 -10.44 16.94
CA PHE A 117 -1.23 -9.33 16.15
C PHE A 117 -1.00 -9.54 14.65
N ARG A 118 0.14 -10.13 14.25
CA ARG A 118 0.37 -10.55 12.85
C ARG A 118 -0.68 -11.56 12.38
N ASP A 119 -1.10 -12.48 13.23
CA ASP A 119 -2.19 -13.42 12.93
C ASP A 119 -3.54 -12.70 12.74
N TYR A 120 -3.81 -11.65 13.53
CA TYR A 120 -4.97 -10.79 13.30
C TYR A 120 -4.92 -10.10 11.93
N ILE A 121 -3.75 -9.55 11.54
CA ILE A 121 -3.57 -8.94 10.23
C ILE A 121 -3.83 -9.95 9.11
N ARG A 122 -3.29 -11.17 9.23
CA ARG A 122 -3.56 -12.27 8.29
C ARG A 122 -5.05 -12.59 8.19
N LEU A 123 -5.77 -12.61 9.31
CA LEU A 123 -7.23 -12.77 9.32
C LEU A 123 -7.92 -11.63 8.55
N ARG A 124 -7.48 -10.37 8.73
CA ARG A 124 -8.03 -9.21 8.01
C ARG A 124 -7.78 -9.32 6.51
N LEU A 125 -6.57 -9.71 6.10
CA LEU A 125 -6.20 -9.93 4.70
C LEU A 125 -7.03 -11.05 4.06
N LEU A 126 -7.27 -12.17 4.77
CA LEU A 126 -8.15 -13.24 4.31
C LEU A 126 -9.58 -12.76 4.08
N LYS A 127 -10.13 -11.95 5.00
CA LYS A 127 -11.46 -11.36 4.86
C LYS A 127 -11.55 -10.34 3.72
N ALA A 128 -10.44 -9.71 3.36
CA ALA A 128 -10.36 -8.74 2.27
C ALA A 128 -10.02 -9.38 0.90
N GLU A 129 -10.06 -10.71 0.79
CA GLU A 129 -9.68 -11.45 -0.43
C GLU A 129 -8.22 -11.21 -0.87
N SER A 130 -7.37 -10.74 0.04
CA SER A 130 -5.95 -10.42 -0.17
C SER A 130 -5.04 -11.32 0.68
N GLY A 131 -5.43 -12.60 0.83
CA GLY A 131 -4.78 -13.59 1.69
C GLY A 131 -3.41 -14.10 1.22
N TYR A 132 -2.48 -13.19 0.96
CA TYR A 132 -1.10 -13.46 0.56
C TYR A 132 -0.12 -13.19 1.71
N GLN A 133 1.04 -13.85 1.67
CA GLN A 133 2.11 -13.64 2.65
C GLN A 133 2.55 -12.17 2.70
N MET A 134 2.58 -11.59 3.90
CA MET A 134 2.95 -10.17 4.06
C MET A 134 4.37 -9.88 3.54
N ALA A 135 5.30 -10.81 3.73
CA ALA A 135 6.66 -10.67 3.20
C ALA A 135 6.69 -10.54 1.67
N ASP A 136 5.83 -11.29 0.96
CA ASP A 136 5.74 -11.22 -0.49
C ASP A 136 5.04 -9.93 -0.94
N GLN A 137 4.03 -9.47 -0.20
CA GLN A 137 3.38 -8.17 -0.45
C GLN A 137 4.37 -7.00 -0.32
N ILE A 138 5.19 -7.00 0.73
CA ILE A 138 6.25 -6.00 0.94
C ILE A 138 7.25 -6.03 -0.23
N LYS A 139 7.74 -7.21 -0.63
CA LYS A 139 8.64 -7.34 -1.79
C LYS A 139 8.00 -6.84 -3.08
N ALA A 140 6.71 -7.12 -3.26
CA ALA A 140 5.96 -6.66 -4.42
C ALA A 140 5.84 -5.13 -4.45
N LEU A 141 5.60 -4.48 -3.32
CA LEU A 141 5.60 -3.01 -3.22
C LEU A 141 6.96 -2.41 -3.60
N PHE A 142 8.07 -2.95 -3.09
CA PHE A 142 9.41 -2.54 -3.51
C PHE A 142 9.61 -2.72 -5.01
N LYS A 143 9.24 -3.89 -5.56
CA LYS A 143 9.38 -4.18 -6.99
C LYS A 143 8.59 -3.20 -7.84
N ILE A 144 7.35 -2.89 -7.46
CA ILE A 144 6.51 -1.89 -8.16
C ILE A 144 7.19 -0.52 -8.13
N GLY A 145 7.66 -0.07 -6.96
CA GLY A 145 8.35 1.22 -6.82
C GLY A 145 9.63 1.30 -7.65
N ILE A 146 10.46 0.26 -7.64
CA ILE A 146 11.71 0.20 -8.42
C ILE A 146 11.41 0.20 -9.92
N VAL A 147 10.49 -0.65 -10.39
CA VAL A 147 10.11 -0.71 -11.81
C VAL A 147 9.50 0.61 -12.26
N TYR A 148 8.68 1.23 -11.41
CA TYR A 148 8.14 2.57 -11.65
C TYR A 148 9.27 3.56 -11.93
N TYR A 149 10.27 3.65 -11.05
CA TYR A 149 11.40 4.55 -11.24
C TYR A 149 12.26 4.19 -12.45
N LEU A 150 12.48 2.91 -12.74
CA LEU A 150 13.24 2.51 -13.94
C LEU A 150 12.57 2.97 -15.24
N ILE A 151 11.24 2.97 -15.30
CA ILE A 151 10.48 3.36 -16.50
C ILE A 151 10.27 4.87 -16.57
N LEU A 152 9.88 5.50 -15.46
CA LEU A 152 9.47 6.91 -15.46
C LEU A 152 10.62 7.89 -15.25
N SER A 153 11.69 7.53 -14.55
CA SER A 153 12.82 8.45 -14.34
C SER A 153 13.45 8.93 -15.66
N PRO A 154 13.70 8.09 -16.68
CA PRO A 154 14.22 8.55 -17.97
C PRO A 154 13.27 9.55 -18.67
N VAL A 155 11.97 9.30 -18.60
CA VAL A 155 10.94 10.18 -19.18
C VAL A 155 10.90 11.52 -18.44
N ILE A 156 10.91 11.48 -17.11
CA ILE A 156 10.92 12.67 -16.26
C ILE A 156 12.19 13.50 -16.53
N ILE A 157 13.37 12.87 -16.59
CA ILE A 157 14.63 13.55 -16.90
C ILE A 157 14.58 14.17 -18.30
N TYR A 158 14.10 13.44 -19.31
CA TYR A 158 13.95 13.98 -20.66
C TYR A 158 13.03 15.21 -20.69
N LEU A 159 11.89 15.16 -19.99
CA LEU A 159 10.96 16.28 -19.90
C LEU A 159 11.57 17.47 -19.15
N ILE A 160 12.31 17.24 -18.07
CA ILE A 160 13.05 18.29 -17.35
C ILE A 160 14.05 19.01 -18.25
N LEU A 161 14.76 18.28 -19.12
CA LEU A 161 15.74 18.87 -20.04
C LEU A 161 15.11 19.64 -21.22
N LYS A 162 13.80 19.52 -21.42
CA LYS A 162 13.06 20.12 -22.53
C LYS A 162 12.13 21.27 -22.11
N LEU A 163 11.85 21.38 -20.80
CA LEU A 163 11.07 22.45 -20.17
C LEU A 163 11.94 23.67 -19.87
#